data_AF-A0A151EK28-F1
#
_entry.id   AF-A0A151EK28-F1
#
_cell.length_a   1.000
_cell.length_b   1.000
_cell.length_c   1.000
_cell.angle_alpha   90.00
_cell.angle_beta   90.00
_cell.angle_gamma   90.00
#
_symmetry.space_group_name_H-M   'P 1'
#
loop_
_entity.id
_entity.type
_entity.pdbx_description
1 polymer ?
#
loop_
_entity_poly.entity_id
_entity_poly.type
_entity_poly.pdbx_seq_one_letter_code
_entity_poly.pdbx_strand_id
1 'polypeptide(L)'
;MADIGDCSKTGQFINFPSGEGFIAPYEGAPDEIEKYGESKTKGILPDNQHDNLMKYRVEKNKIIEAIGTGKKVEERRKFFNKNDTRRNIAELGIGCNPRAVVTGNTLEDEKVGGLHIAYGNSDHIGGKTKSDLHIDICFPKGLPAEAKTLTLINDDNSKIELIRNSRLRYELL
;
A
#
# COMPACT_ATOMS: atom_id res chain seq x y z
N MET A 1 -8.07 -0.33 10.02
CA MET A 1 -9.50 -0.51 9.65
C MET A 1 -9.63 -1.81 8.87
N ALA A 2 -10.84 -2.22 8.50
CA ALA A 2 -11.05 -3.42 7.71
C ALA A 2 -12.26 -3.27 6.78
N ASP A 3 -12.13 -3.79 5.55
CA ASP A 3 -13.27 -4.03 4.67
C ASP A 3 -13.71 -5.49 4.85
N ILE A 4 -14.85 -5.67 5.51
CA ILE A 4 -15.44 -6.98 5.80
C ILE A 4 -16.64 -7.30 4.90
N GLY A 5 -16.93 -6.46 3.91
CA GLY A 5 -18.12 -6.58 3.05
C GLY A 5 -19.45 -6.19 3.71
N ASP A 6 -19.42 -5.53 4.87
CA ASP A 6 -20.62 -4.96 5.48
C ASP A 6 -20.94 -3.60 4.86
N CYS A 7 -21.99 -3.57 4.06
CA CYS A 7 -22.56 -2.36 3.46
C CYS A 7 -24.03 -2.16 3.88
N SER A 8 -24.37 -2.55 5.12
CA SER A 8 -25.75 -2.51 5.64
C SER A 8 -26.23 -1.12 6.09
N LYS A 9 -25.32 -0.15 6.28
CA LYS A 9 -25.64 1.19 6.78
C LYS A 9 -25.53 2.25 5.68
N THR A 10 -26.41 3.24 5.73
CA THR A 10 -26.39 4.38 4.82
C THR A 10 -25.02 5.08 4.82
N GLY A 11 -24.47 5.30 3.62
CA GLY A 11 -23.20 5.98 3.44
C GLY A 11 -21.96 5.08 3.56
N GLN A 12 -22.12 3.78 3.84
CA GLN A 12 -21.03 2.83 3.72
C GLN A 12 -20.65 2.61 2.25
N PHE A 13 -19.38 2.35 2.06
CA PHE A 13 -18.77 1.98 0.79
C PHE A 13 -17.89 0.77 1.05
N ILE A 14 -17.95 -0.21 0.14
CA ILE A 14 -17.14 -1.43 0.19
C ILE A 14 -16.57 -1.72 -1.19
N ASN A 15 -15.52 -2.51 -1.25
CA ASN A 15 -15.10 -3.16 -2.47
C ASN A 15 -15.87 -4.47 -2.66
N PHE A 16 -16.06 -4.89 -3.92
CA PHE A 16 -16.57 -6.22 -4.25
C PHE A 16 -15.65 -6.89 -5.29
N PRO A 17 -14.95 -7.99 -4.94
CA PRO A 17 -14.96 -8.65 -3.64
C PRO A 17 -14.35 -7.79 -2.51
N SER A 18 -14.78 -8.05 -1.28
CA SER A 18 -14.24 -7.42 -0.07
C SER A 18 -13.22 -8.35 0.61
N GLY A 19 -12.70 -7.93 1.77
CA GLY A 19 -11.92 -8.78 2.67
C GLY A 19 -10.46 -8.35 2.73
N GLU A 20 -10.20 -7.25 3.45
CA GLU A 20 -8.85 -6.78 3.73
C GLU A 20 -8.77 -6.07 5.09
N GLY A 21 -7.58 -6.04 5.66
CA GLY A 21 -7.21 -5.11 6.73
C GLY A 21 -6.28 -4.03 6.19
N PHE A 22 -6.54 -2.76 6.48
CA PHE A 22 -5.77 -1.64 5.94
C PHE A 22 -5.59 -0.49 6.91
N ILE A 23 -4.54 0.30 6.71
CA ILE A 23 -4.26 1.52 7.46
C ILE A 23 -3.45 2.51 6.61
N ALA A 24 -3.70 3.81 6.77
CA ALA A 24 -2.75 4.83 6.32
C ALA A 24 -1.49 4.78 7.19
N PRO A 25 -0.29 4.55 6.62
CA PRO A 25 0.96 4.59 7.39
C PRO A 25 1.17 5.96 8.04
N TYR A 26 2.00 6.03 9.07
CA TYR A 26 2.34 7.32 9.68
C TYR A 26 3.07 8.23 8.66
N GLU A 27 2.40 9.32 8.28
CA GLU A 27 2.83 10.19 7.18
C GLU A 27 3.86 11.25 7.58
N GLY A 28 4.09 11.45 8.88
CA GLY A 28 4.92 12.56 9.36
C GLY A 28 4.25 13.93 9.14
N ALA A 29 2.94 14.02 9.37
CA ALA A 29 2.17 15.24 9.16
C ALA A 29 2.65 16.39 10.07
N PRO A 30 2.59 17.67 9.63
CA PRO A 30 3.13 18.80 10.39
C PRO A 30 2.60 18.95 11.81
N ASP A 31 1.34 18.59 12.05
CA ASP A 31 0.66 18.61 13.36
C ASP A 31 1.09 17.47 14.30
N GLU A 32 1.81 16.47 13.78
CA GLU A 32 2.18 15.25 14.50
C GLU A 32 3.70 15.03 14.57
N ILE A 33 4.46 15.69 13.69
CA ILE A 33 5.91 15.48 13.52
C ILE A 33 6.72 15.87 14.76
N GLU A 34 6.29 16.89 15.51
CA GLU A 34 6.96 17.28 16.75
C GLU A 34 6.83 16.20 17.84
N LYS A 35 5.72 15.45 17.82
CA LYS A 35 5.42 14.43 18.83
C LYS A 35 6.04 13.07 18.50
N TYR A 36 5.96 12.64 17.24
CA TYR A 36 6.38 11.29 16.84
C TYR A 36 7.65 11.26 15.99
N GLY A 37 8.18 12.42 15.61
CA GLY A 37 9.35 12.54 14.74
C GLY A 37 9.02 12.29 13.26
N GLU A 38 10.06 12.17 12.43
CA GLU A 38 9.89 11.86 11.02
C GLU A 38 9.38 10.43 10.80
N SER A 39 8.59 10.23 9.75
CA SER A 39 8.20 8.89 9.30
C SER A 39 9.43 8.04 9.00
N LYS A 40 9.44 6.81 9.51
CA LYS A 40 10.53 5.84 9.29
C LYS A 40 10.37 5.04 8.00
N THR A 41 9.29 5.27 7.24
CA THR A 41 9.03 4.60 5.96
C THR A 41 10.18 4.83 5.00
N LYS A 42 10.85 3.75 4.59
CA LYS A 42 11.95 3.80 3.63
C LYS A 42 12.09 2.49 2.87
N GLY A 43 12.58 2.56 1.64
CA GLY A 43 12.90 1.36 0.85
C GLY A 43 12.72 1.56 -0.64
N ILE A 44 12.65 0.43 -1.35
CA ILE A 44 12.31 0.40 -2.77
C ILE A 44 10.91 -0.20 -2.91
N LEU A 45 10.00 0.58 -3.47
CA LEU A 45 8.66 0.16 -3.84
C LEU A 45 8.66 -0.29 -5.31
N PRO A 46 8.55 -1.60 -5.60
CA PRO A 46 8.29 -2.05 -6.96
C PRO A 46 6.87 -1.66 -7.38
N ASP A 47 6.69 -1.30 -8.65
CA ASP A 47 5.38 -0.97 -9.23
C ASP A 47 5.18 -1.79 -10.52
N ASN A 48 4.26 -2.75 -10.45
CA ASN A 48 3.90 -3.70 -11.50
C ASN A 48 2.63 -3.29 -12.28
N GLN A 49 2.08 -2.08 -12.06
CA GLN A 49 0.89 -1.55 -12.75
C GLN A 49 1.19 -1.06 -14.18
N HIS A 50 2.36 -1.39 -14.72
CA HIS A 50 2.89 -0.88 -15.97
C HIS A 50 3.48 -2.03 -16.79
N ASP A 51 3.54 -1.91 -18.13
CA ASP A 51 4.09 -3.00 -18.96
C ASP A 51 5.53 -3.42 -18.59
N ASN A 52 6.24 -2.58 -17.83
CA ASN A 52 7.54 -2.89 -17.24
C ASN A 52 7.51 -2.63 -15.73
N LEU A 53 8.17 -3.50 -14.96
CA LEU A 53 8.35 -3.32 -13.53
C LEU A 53 9.14 -2.04 -13.23
N MET A 54 8.47 -1.05 -12.65
CA MET A 54 9.06 0.19 -12.19
C MET A 54 9.57 0.04 -10.75
N LYS A 55 10.47 0.94 -10.35
CA LYS A 55 11.03 0.98 -9.00
C LYS A 55 11.03 2.41 -8.49
N TYR A 56 10.48 2.61 -7.30
CA TYR A 56 10.43 3.90 -6.64
C TYR A 56 11.23 3.87 -5.35
N ARG A 57 12.14 4.84 -5.16
CA ARG A 57 12.76 5.04 -3.85
C ARG A 57 11.80 5.81 -2.96
N VAL A 58 11.55 5.25 -1.78
CA VAL A 58 10.69 5.83 -0.75
C VAL A 58 11.54 6.22 0.44
N GLU A 59 11.33 7.43 0.96
CA GLU A 59 11.92 7.93 2.20
C GLU A 59 10.91 8.87 2.88
N LYS A 60 10.80 8.78 4.21
CA LYS A 60 9.96 9.66 5.04
C LYS A 60 8.52 9.78 4.50
N ASN A 61 7.91 8.62 4.22
CA ASN A 61 6.57 8.48 3.65
C ASN A 61 6.36 9.04 2.24
N LYS A 62 7.43 9.39 1.51
CA LYS A 62 7.32 9.93 0.16
C LYS A 62 8.13 9.13 -0.85
N ILE A 63 7.56 8.93 -2.04
CA ILE A 63 8.29 8.56 -3.24
C ILE A 63 9.18 9.74 -3.64
N ILE A 64 10.49 9.60 -3.45
CA ILE A 64 11.45 10.65 -3.75
C ILE A 64 12.05 10.49 -5.16
N GLU A 65 12.09 9.27 -5.70
CA GLU A 65 12.67 9.03 -7.03
C GLU A 65 11.98 7.87 -7.76
N ALA A 66 11.78 8.04 -9.07
CA ALA A 66 11.59 6.93 -9.99
C ALA A 66 12.94 6.50 -10.59
N ILE A 67 13.35 5.28 -10.25
CA ILE A 67 14.67 4.72 -10.53
C ILE A 67 14.72 4.17 -11.95
N GLY A 68 15.83 4.42 -12.64
CA GLY A 68 16.10 3.90 -13.98
C GLY A 68 16.22 4.99 -15.03
N THR A 69 16.22 4.56 -16.29
CA THR A 69 16.36 5.42 -17.47
C THR A 69 15.29 5.08 -18.51
N GLY A 70 15.08 5.99 -19.46
CA GLY A 70 14.16 5.79 -20.58
C GLY A 70 12.81 6.51 -20.41
N LYS A 71 12.05 6.54 -21.51
CA LYS A 71 10.86 7.39 -21.66
C LYS A 71 9.81 7.19 -20.55
N LYS A 72 9.50 5.94 -20.20
CA LYS A 72 8.52 5.63 -19.15
C LYS A 72 8.94 6.15 -17.77
N VAL A 73 10.23 6.07 -17.43
CA VAL A 73 10.76 6.62 -16.17
C VAL A 73 10.60 8.13 -16.14
N GLU A 74 10.90 8.82 -17.25
CA GLU A 74 10.71 10.28 -17.34
C GLU A 74 9.23 10.67 -17.25
N GLU A 75 8.32 9.88 -17.84
CA GLU A 75 6.88 10.08 -17.71
C GLU A 75 6.42 9.96 -16.26
N ARG A 76 6.93 8.96 -15.52
CA ARG A 76 6.65 8.82 -14.07
C ARG A 76 7.21 9.99 -13.26
N ARG A 77 8.40 10.48 -13.57
CA ARG A 77 8.96 11.69 -12.92
C ARG A 77 8.07 12.90 -13.17
N LYS A 78 7.60 13.12 -14.40
CA LYS A 78 6.65 14.19 -14.74
C LYS A 78 5.31 14.01 -14.01
N PHE A 79 4.82 12.78 -13.92
CA PHE A 79 3.59 12.44 -13.21
C PHE A 79 3.65 12.84 -11.73
N PHE A 80 4.75 12.53 -11.04
CA PHE A 80 4.95 12.90 -9.64
C PHE A 80 5.27 14.40 -9.46
N ASN A 81 5.95 15.03 -10.42
CA ASN A 81 6.23 16.48 -10.38
C ASN A 81 4.99 17.34 -10.63
N LYS A 82 3.95 16.80 -11.25
CA LYS A 82 2.69 17.52 -11.48
C LYS A 82 1.94 17.80 -10.16
N ASN A 83 2.10 16.95 -9.15
CA ASN A 83 1.46 17.10 -7.85
C ASN A 83 2.23 16.30 -6.78
N ASP A 84 2.85 16.99 -5.82
CA ASP A 84 3.67 16.37 -4.77
C ASP A 84 2.88 15.38 -3.91
N THR A 85 1.58 15.62 -3.70
CA THR A 85 0.73 14.72 -2.89
C THR A 85 0.62 13.32 -3.48
N ARG A 86 0.87 13.15 -4.79
CA ARG A 86 0.92 11.83 -5.46
C ARG A 86 2.09 10.96 -4.97
N ARG A 87 3.05 11.55 -4.27
CA ARG A 87 4.23 10.84 -3.74
C ARG A 87 3.98 10.21 -2.38
N ASN A 88 2.88 10.57 -1.70
CA ASN A 88 2.58 10.08 -0.36
C ASN A 88 2.34 8.56 -0.38
N ILE A 89 2.94 7.80 0.55
CA ILE A 89 2.54 6.41 0.77
C ILE A 89 1.23 6.44 1.56
N ALA A 90 0.16 5.99 0.91
CA ALA A 90 -1.19 6.24 1.32
C ALA A 90 -1.80 5.09 2.12
N GLU A 91 -1.44 3.85 1.81
CA GLU A 91 -2.03 2.67 2.43
C GLU A 91 -1.01 1.56 2.61
N LEU A 92 -1.09 0.88 3.76
CA LEU A 92 -0.58 -0.46 3.98
C LEU A 92 -1.78 -1.38 4.13
N GLY A 93 -1.98 -2.28 3.18
CA GLY A 93 -3.10 -3.19 3.16
C GLY A 93 -2.68 -4.66 3.09
N ILE A 94 -3.52 -5.51 3.67
CA ILE A 94 -3.36 -6.96 3.69
C ILE A 94 -4.69 -7.58 3.27
N GLY A 95 -4.68 -8.24 2.12
CA GLY A 95 -5.81 -9.04 1.67
C GLY A 95 -6.06 -10.20 2.63
N CYS A 96 -7.31 -10.40 3.01
CA CYS A 96 -7.74 -11.38 4.00
C CYS A 96 -8.82 -12.32 3.44
N ASN A 97 -9.20 -12.20 2.17
CA ASN A 97 -10.24 -13.03 1.57
C ASN A 97 -9.66 -14.36 1.07
N PRO A 98 -9.97 -15.51 1.70
CA PRO A 98 -9.44 -16.80 1.27
C PRO A 98 -10.04 -17.30 -0.06
N ARG A 99 -11.09 -16.63 -0.57
CA ARG A 99 -11.77 -16.95 -1.83
C ARG A 99 -11.30 -16.07 -3.00
N ALA A 100 -10.63 -14.95 -2.73
CA ALA A 100 -10.08 -14.10 -3.78
C ALA A 100 -8.92 -14.80 -4.47
N VAL A 101 -8.80 -14.59 -5.78
CA VAL A 101 -7.71 -15.14 -6.59
C VAL A 101 -7.02 -14.03 -7.39
N VAL A 102 -5.76 -14.24 -7.76
CA VAL A 102 -5.05 -13.28 -8.62
C VAL A 102 -5.65 -13.34 -10.02
N THR A 103 -6.21 -12.22 -10.47
CA THR A 103 -6.84 -12.06 -11.79
C THR A 103 -6.15 -11.02 -12.66
N GLY A 104 -5.29 -10.17 -12.07
CA GLY A 104 -4.75 -8.98 -12.72
C GLY A 104 -5.69 -7.78 -12.63
N ASN A 105 -6.82 -7.91 -11.93
CA ASN A 105 -7.66 -6.79 -11.54
C ASN A 105 -7.34 -6.39 -10.10
N THR A 106 -6.88 -5.15 -9.92
CA THR A 106 -6.48 -4.60 -8.62
C THR A 106 -7.52 -4.84 -7.52
N LEU A 107 -8.82 -4.67 -7.80
CA LEU A 107 -9.87 -4.79 -6.77
C LEU A 107 -10.00 -6.21 -6.19
N GLU A 108 -9.68 -7.24 -6.96
CA GLU A 108 -9.66 -8.61 -6.41
C GLU A 108 -8.26 -8.98 -5.91
N ASP A 109 -7.20 -8.57 -6.63
CA ASP A 109 -5.82 -8.87 -6.30
C ASP A 109 -5.42 -8.33 -4.91
N GLU A 110 -5.94 -7.16 -4.50
CA GLU A 110 -5.70 -6.57 -3.18
C GLU A 110 -6.38 -7.33 -2.05
N LYS A 111 -7.40 -8.16 -2.35
CA LYS A 111 -8.10 -8.99 -1.35
C LYS A 111 -7.44 -10.36 -1.17
N VAL A 112 -6.58 -10.78 -2.08
CA VAL A 112 -5.83 -12.05 -1.99
C VAL A 112 -4.88 -12.00 -0.80
N GLY A 113 -4.80 -13.09 -0.03
CA GLY A 113 -3.94 -13.29 1.16
C GLY A 113 -2.47 -12.85 1.02
N GLY A 114 -2.19 -11.55 1.01
CA GLY A 114 -0.95 -10.92 0.57
C GLY A 114 -0.93 -9.41 0.85
N LEU A 115 0.18 -8.75 0.52
CA LEU A 115 0.41 -7.34 0.79
C LEU A 115 -0.03 -6.49 -0.40
N HIS A 116 -0.60 -5.32 -0.15
CA HIS A 116 -0.59 -4.20 -1.09
C HIS A 116 -0.14 -2.91 -0.40
N ILE A 117 0.42 -2.01 -1.20
CA ILE A 117 0.83 -0.68 -0.75
C ILE A 117 0.28 0.33 -1.76
N ALA A 118 -0.40 1.37 -1.27
CA ALA A 118 -0.89 2.44 -2.12
C ALA A 118 -0.03 3.70 -2.03
N TYR A 119 -0.09 4.53 -3.07
CA TYR A 119 0.39 5.91 -3.01
C TYR A 119 -0.66 6.93 -3.49
N GLY A 120 -0.55 8.16 -3.00
CA GLY A 120 -1.46 9.27 -3.28
C GLY A 120 -2.35 9.62 -2.09
N ASN A 121 -3.65 9.58 -2.31
CA ASN A 121 -4.69 10.07 -1.42
C ASN A 121 -4.92 9.11 -0.25
N SER A 122 -4.83 9.59 0.98
CA SER A 122 -5.09 8.80 2.19
C SER A 122 -6.22 9.36 3.05
N ASP A 123 -6.78 10.52 2.68
CA ASP A 123 -7.80 11.23 3.50
C ASP A 123 -9.05 10.38 3.80
N HIS A 124 -9.51 9.61 2.81
CA HIS A 124 -10.68 8.74 2.90
C HIS A 124 -10.46 7.49 3.76
N ILE A 125 -9.21 7.16 4.09
CA ILE A 125 -8.83 6.05 4.97
C ILE A 125 -8.13 6.54 6.24
N GLY A 126 -8.43 7.77 6.67
CA GLY A 126 -7.94 8.32 7.94
C GLY A 126 -6.49 8.81 7.94
N GLY A 127 -5.84 8.86 6.78
CA GLY A 127 -4.57 9.57 6.60
C GLY A 127 -4.76 11.09 6.52
N LYS A 128 -3.66 11.82 6.36
CA LYS A 128 -3.62 13.30 6.41
C LYS A 128 -3.46 13.94 5.03
N THR A 129 -3.12 13.15 4.02
CA THR A 129 -2.81 13.65 2.68
C THR A 129 -4.01 13.54 1.75
N LYS A 130 -4.49 14.70 1.29
CA LYS A 130 -5.45 14.77 0.18
C LYS A 130 -4.72 14.83 -1.16
N SER A 131 -5.02 13.90 -2.07
CA SER A 131 -4.43 13.83 -3.41
C SER A 131 -5.49 13.65 -4.49
N ASP A 132 -5.09 13.74 -5.76
CA ASP A 132 -5.95 13.60 -6.92
C ASP A 132 -6.05 12.16 -7.46
N LEU A 133 -5.46 11.20 -6.73
CA LEU A 133 -5.46 9.77 -7.05
C LEU A 133 -5.15 8.93 -5.82
N HIS A 134 -5.52 7.66 -5.89
CA HIS A 134 -5.07 6.59 -5.01
C HIS A 134 -4.73 5.39 -5.90
N ILE A 135 -3.52 4.85 -5.77
CA ILE A 135 -3.04 3.76 -6.64
C ILE A 135 -2.46 2.65 -5.79
N ASP A 136 -3.16 1.52 -5.77
CA ASP A 136 -2.74 0.28 -5.12
C ASP A 136 -1.74 -0.50 -5.97
N ILE A 137 -0.69 -0.98 -5.31
CA ILE A 137 0.26 -1.92 -5.90
C ILE A 137 0.19 -3.21 -5.09
N CYS A 138 -0.25 -4.27 -5.77
CA CYS A 138 -0.45 -5.58 -5.16
C CYS A 138 0.82 -6.43 -5.25
N PHE A 139 1.10 -7.18 -4.18
CA PHE A 139 2.20 -8.13 -4.06
C PHE A 139 1.80 -9.56 -3.61
N PRO A 140 0.60 -10.09 -3.92
CA PRO A 140 0.29 -11.50 -3.68
C PRO A 140 1.18 -12.42 -4.54
N LYS A 141 1.22 -13.70 -4.15
CA LYS A 141 1.95 -14.73 -4.89
C LYS A 141 1.46 -14.84 -6.34
N GLY A 142 2.38 -14.87 -7.29
CA GLY A 142 2.10 -15.03 -8.73
C GLY A 142 2.20 -13.74 -9.55
N LEU A 143 2.33 -12.58 -8.92
CA LEU A 143 2.55 -11.31 -9.61
C LEU A 143 4.04 -11.06 -9.93
N PRO A 144 4.36 -10.12 -10.85
CA PRO A 144 5.76 -9.80 -11.20
C PRO A 144 6.65 -9.38 -10.02
N ALA A 145 6.05 -8.90 -8.92
CA ALA A 145 6.69 -8.66 -7.65
C ALA A 145 5.83 -9.24 -6.54
N GLU A 146 6.45 -9.96 -5.60
CA GLU A 146 5.76 -10.60 -4.48
C GLU A 146 6.36 -10.19 -3.14
N ALA A 147 5.51 -10.01 -2.13
CA ALA A 147 5.92 -9.74 -0.76
C ALA A 147 6.16 -11.06 -0.03
N LYS A 148 7.40 -11.57 -0.07
CA LYS A 148 7.73 -12.86 0.57
C LYS A 148 7.48 -12.86 2.07
N THR A 149 7.78 -11.75 2.74
CA THR A 149 7.65 -11.61 4.19
C THR A 149 7.12 -10.23 4.55
N LEU A 150 6.20 -10.18 5.50
CA LEU A 150 5.81 -8.96 6.21
C LEU A 150 5.91 -9.24 7.71
N THR A 151 6.67 -8.42 8.42
CA THR A 151 6.91 -8.57 9.86
C THR A 151 6.42 -7.34 10.59
N LEU A 152 5.47 -7.55 11.51
CA LEU A 152 5.13 -6.58 12.54
C LEU A 152 6.20 -6.62 13.63
N ILE A 153 6.74 -5.46 13.98
CA ILE A 153 7.68 -5.29 15.09
C ILE A 153 6.98 -4.43 16.13
N ASN A 154 6.72 -5.00 17.30
CA ASN A 154 6.06 -4.30 18.41
C ASN A 154 7.05 -3.41 19.18
N ASP A 155 6.52 -2.56 20.07
CA ASP A 155 7.32 -1.63 20.88
C ASP A 155 8.29 -2.35 21.84
N ASP A 156 7.96 -3.57 22.26
CA ASP A 156 8.83 -4.45 23.06
C ASP A 156 9.88 -5.20 22.22
N ASN A 157 9.96 -4.90 20.91
CA ASN A 157 10.77 -5.56 19.88
C ASN A 157 10.38 -7.01 19.57
N SER A 158 9.26 -7.51 20.09
CA SER A 158 8.70 -8.78 19.64
C SER A 158 8.30 -8.69 18.17
N LYS A 159 8.45 -9.81 17.47
CA LYS A 159 8.25 -9.88 16.01
C LYS A 159 7.18 -10.90 15.67
N ILE A 160 6.24 -10.49 14.83
CA ILE A 160 5.20 -11.35 14.29
C ILE A 160 5.31 -11.30 12.77
N GLU A 161 5.66 -12.42 12.15
CA GLU A 161 5.54 -12.54 10.69
C GLU A 161 4.07 -12.72 10.33
N LEU A 162 3.48 -11.70 9.71
CA LEU A 162 2.10 -11.68 9.23
C LEU A 162 2.00 -12.40 7.88
N ILE A 163 2.97 -12.16 7.00
CA ILE A 163 3.07 -12.82 5.69
C ILE A 163 4.35 -13.65 5.68
N ARG A 164 4.26 -14.89 5.21
CA ARG A 164 5.41 -15.80 5.00
C ARG A 164 5.23 -16.54 3.68
N ASN A 165 6.28 -16.59 2.86
CA ASN A 165 6.25 -17.19 1.52
C ASN A 165 5.12 -16.61 0.64
N SER A 166 4.94 -15.29 0.69
CA SER A 166 3.92 -14.56 -0.09
C SER A 166 2.48 -14.94 0.26
N ARG A 167 2.24 -15.45 1.47
CA ARG A 167 0.91 -15.80 1.98
C ARG A 167 0.68 -15.25 3.39
N LEU A 168 -0.50 -14.67 3.61
CA LEU A 168 -0.98 -14.33 4.94
C LEU A 168 -1.05 -15.58 5.83
N ARG A 169 -0.62 -15.42 7.09
CA ARG A 169 -0.73 -16.43 8.14
C ARG A 169 -2.08 -16.29 8.83
N TYR A 170 -3.10 -16.94 8.25
CA TYR A 170 -4.49 -16.91 8.72
C TYR A 170 -4.67 -17.39 10.17
N GLU A 171 -3.74 -18.20 10.69
CA GLU A 171 -3.77 -18.63 12.09
C GLU A 171 -3.52 -17.49 13.10
N LEU A 172 -3.18 -16.29 12.62
CA LEU A 172 -3.02 -15.07 13.42
C LEU A 172 -4.29 -14.22 13.47
N LEU A 173 -5.31 -14.54 12.66
CA LEU A 173 -6.60 -13.84 12.60
C LEU A 173 -7.60 -14.41 13.60
#